data_AF-A0A9P7Y1Y8-F1
#
_entry.id   AF-A0A9P7Y1Y8-F1
#
_cell.length_a   1.000
_cell.length_b   1.000
_cell.length_c   1.000
_cell.angle_alpha   90.00
_cell.angle_beta   90.00
_cell.angle_gamma   90.00
#
_symmetry.space_group_name_H-M   'P 1'
#
loop_
_entity.id
_entity.type
_entity.pdbx_description
1 polymer ?
#
loop_
_entity_poly.entity_id
_entity_poly.type
_entity_poly.pdbx_seq_one_letter_code
_entity_poly.pdbx_strand_id
1 'polypeptide(L)' 'MPSSCKEIRIELAECILKSDCMLKDGLSAKECLHSDNEYRIPAECTAIKRSFFECKRGMLDMRNRFRGNKS' A
#
# COMPACT_ATOMS: atom_id res chain seq x y z
N MET A 1 -12.36 7.48 -10.55
CA MET A 1 -12.20 7.36 -9.09
C MET A 1 -11.93 5.89 -8.79
N PRO A 2 -10.86 5.50 -8.09
CA PRO A 2 -10.73 4.11 -7.66
C PRO A 2 -11.86 3.85 -6.67
N SER A 3 -12.90 3.12 -7.11
CA SER A 3 -14.13 2.90 -6.35
C SER A 3 -13.91 2.10 -5.04
N SER A 4 -12.68 1.69 -4.77
CA SER A 4 -12.21 1.05 -3.55
C SER A 4 -10.68 1.09 -3.54
N CYS A 5 -10.05 0.99 -2.35
CA CYS A 5 -8.59 0.79 -2.22
C CYS A 5 -8.08 -0.55 -2.81
N LYS A 6 -8.89 -1.25 -3.61
CA LYS A 6 -8.55 -2.50 -4.29
C LYS A 6 -7.49 -2.28 -5.36
N GLU A 7 -7.65 -1.27 -6.21
CA GLU A 7 -6.68 -0.97 -7.27
C GLU A 7 -5.30 -0.69 -6.68
N ILE A 8 -5.23 0.22 -5.70
CA ILE A 8 -3.99 0.56 -4.99
C ILE A 8 -3.40 -0.67 -4.27
N ARG A 9 -4.26 -1.60 -3.78
CA ARG A 9 -3.79 -2.84 -3.16
C ARG A 9 -3.16 -3.79 -4.18
N ILE A 10 -3.74 -3.90 -5.37
CA ILE A 10 -3.19 -4.74 -6.45
C ILE A 10 -1.85 -4.17 -6.88
N GLU A 11 -1.79 -2.86 -7.12
CA GLU A 11 -0.57 -2.14 -7.48
C GLU A 11 0.53 -2.31 -6.41
N LEU A 12 0.18 -2.18 -5.13
CA LEU A 12 1.11 -2.42 -4.03
C LEU A 12 1.63 -3.86 -4.00
N ALA A 13 0.74 -4.84 -4.21
CA ALA A 13 1.11 -6.25 -4.23
C ALA A 13 2.05 -6.57 -5.38
N GLU A 14 1.78 -6.07 -6.58
CA GLU A 14 2.65 -6.21 -7.75
C GLU A 14 4.03 -5.57 -7.52
N CYS A 15 4.06 -4.42 -6.87
CA CYS A 15 5.31 -3.72 -6.54
C CYS A 15 6.16 -4.55 -5.57
N ILE A 16 5.56 -5.11 -4.52
CA ILE A 16 6.26 -5.94 -3.53
C ILE A 16 6.71 -7.27 -4.14
N LEU A 17 5.91 -7.87 -5.01
CA LEU A 17 6.27 -9.11 -5.72
C LEU A 17 7.53 -8.96 -6.57
N LYS A 18 7.78 -7.76 -7.11
CA LYS A 18 8.99 -7.43 -7.88
C LYS A 18 10.15 -6.98 -7.00
N SER A 19 9.92 -6.74 -5.71
CA SER A 19 10.94 -6.24 -4.79
C SER A 19 11.88 -7.34 -4.32
N ASP A 20 13.09 -6.92 -3.94
CA ASP A 20 14.12 -7.80 -3.40
C ASP A 20 13.68 -8.52 -2.13
N CYS A 21 12.79 -7.93 -1.33
CA CYS A 21 12.30 -8.56 -0.10
C CYS A 21 11.56 -9.89 -0.34
N MET A 22 10.75 -10.00 -1.40
CA MET A 22 10.13 -11.29 -1.76
C MET A 22 11.07 -12.17 -2.57
N LEU A 23 11.79 -11.59 -3.53
CA LEU A 23 12.58 -12.36 -4.48
C LEU A 23 13.87 -12.92 -3.88
N LYS A 24 14.55 -12.16 -3.00
CA LYS A 24 15.82 -12.54 -2.39
C LYS A 24 15.64 -13.18 -1.02
N ASP A 25 14.76 -12.63 -0.19
CA ASP A 25 14.60 -13.10 1.20
C ASP A 25 13.48 -14.12 1.38
N GLY A 26 12.59 -14.28 0.39
CA GLY A 26 11.45 -15.20 0.49
C GLY A 26 10.44 -14.83 1.59
N LEU A 27 10.45 -13.57 2.04
CA LEU A 27 9.56 -13.08 3.09
C LEU A 27 8.14 -12.90 2.56
N SER A 28 7.16 -12.95 3.46
CA SER A 28 5.78 -12.65 3.11
C SER A 28 5.57 -11.14 2.86
N ALA A 29 4.55 -10.77 2.09
CA ALA A 29 4.30 -9.35 1.76
C ALA A 29 4.06 -8.51 3.03
N LYS A 30 3.51 -9.14 4.06
CA LYS A 30 3.27 -8.52 5.36
C LYS A 30 4.59 -8.24 6.10
N GLU A 31 5.55 -9.14 6.02
CA GLU A 31 6.90 -8.96 6.61
C GLU A 31 7.71 -7.93 5.84
N CYS A 32 7.60 -7.90 4.51
CA CYS A 32 8.21 -6.86 3.70
C CYS A 32 7.68 -5.47 4.06
N LEU A 33 6.38 -5.36 4.31
CA LEU A 33 5.74 -4.10 4.72
C LEU A 33 6.02 -3.70 6.18
N HIS A 34 6.75 -4.51 6.96
CA HIS A 34 7.15 -4.16 8.31
C HIS A 34 8.24 -3.09 8.29
N SER A 35 8.28 -2.24 9.32
CA SER A 35 9.25 -1.13 9.45
C SER A 35 10.70 -1.62 9.32
N ASP A 36 10.98 -2.81 9.85
CA ASP A 36 12.31 -3.45 9.80
C ASP A 36 12.77 -3.83 8.39
N ASN A 37 11.86 -4.11 7.46
CA ASN A 37 12.22 -4.55 6.10
C ASN A 37 11.92 -3.51 5.03
N GLU A 38 11.47 -2.32 5.43
CA GLU A 38 11.08 -1.25 4.49
C GLU A 38 12.25 -0.77 3.62
N TYR A 39 13.49 -0.88 4.12
CA TYR A 39 14.70 -0.56 3.35
C TYR A 39 14.96 -1.50 2.16
N ARG A 40 14.35 -2.69 2.15
CA ARG A 40 14.50 -3.70 1.09
C ARG A 40 13.49 -3.52 -0.04
N ILE A 41 12.52 -2.62 0.14
CA ILE A 41 11.49 -2.33 -0.84
C ILE A 41 11.88 -1.02 -1.55
N PRO A 42 11.77 -0.93 -2.88
CA PRO A 42 12.04 0.31 -3.59
C PRO A 42 11.10 1.45 -3.16
N ALA A 43 11.59 2.69 -3.24
CA ALA A 43 10.87 3.89 -2.80
C ALA A 43 9.50 4.07 -3.48
N GLU A 44 9.35 3.60 -4.72
CA GLU A 44 8.07 3.57 -5.43
C GLU A 44 7.01 2.77 -4.67
N CYS A 45 7.35 1.57 -4.17
CA CYS A 45 6.41 0.77 -3.39
C CYS A 45 6.04 1.45 -2.07
N THR A 46 6.98 2.17 -1.45
CA THR A 46 6.73 2.94 -0.23
C THR A 46 5.76 4.10 -0.47
N ALA A 47 5.83 4.75 -1.64
CA ALA A 47 4.86 5.75 -2.04
C ALA A 47 3.46 5.13 -2.22
N ILE A 48 3.36 3.98 -2.90
CA ILE A 48 2.09 3.27 -3.10
C ILE A 48 1.52 2.78 -1.75
N LYS A 49 2.37 2.31 -0.83
CA LYS A 49 2.01 1.93 0.55
C LYS A 49 1.36 3.10 1.28
N ARG A 50 1.92 4.30 1.15
CA ARG A 50 1.35 5.52 1.73
C ARG A 50 -0.02 5.85 1.12
N SER A 51 -0.15 5.82 -0.21
CA SER A 51 -1.43 6.02 -0.90
C SER A 51 -2.48 5.00 -0.46
N PHE A 52 -2.09 3.74 -0.28
CA PHE A 52 -2.97 2.68 0.22
C PHE A 52 -3.43 2.96 1.66
N PHE A 53 -2.52 3.41 2.52
CA PHE A 53 -2.84 3.78 3.90
C PHE A 53 -3.79 4.98 3.97
N GLU A 54 -3.53 6.02 3.18
CA GLU A 54 -4.39 7.20 3.07
C GLU A 54 -5.78 6.83 2.54
N CYS A 55 -5.86 5.99 1.51
CA CYS A 55 -7.12 5.47 0.99
C CYS A 55 -7.90 4.69 2.06
N LYS A 56 -7.23 3.76 2.76
CA LYS A 56 -7.86 2.93 3.81
C LYS A 56 -8.31 3.78 5.01
N ARG A 57 -7.52 4.79 5.36
CA ARG A 57 -7.87 5.79 6.38
C ARG A 57 -9.09 6.60 5.96
N GLY A 58 -9.16 7.04 4.70
CA GLY A 58 -10.32 7.73 4.13
C GLY A 58 -11.60 6.89 4.13
N MET A 59 -11.49 5.55 3.94
CA MET A 59 -12.63 4.63 4.06
C MET A 59 -13.13 4.44 5.50
N LEU A 60 -12.25 4.54 6.49
CA LEU A 60 -12.59 4.41 7.92
C LEU A 60 -13.03 5.75 8.54
N ASP A 61 -12.59 6.87 7.97
CA ASP A 61 -12.93 8.20 8.46
C ASP A 61 -14.36 8.58 8.07
N MET A 62 -15.26 8.44 9.04
CA MET A 62 -16.68 8.80 8.93
C MET A 62 -16.91 10.28 8.59
N ARG A 63 -15.92 11.19 8.76
CA ARG A 63 -16.04 12.62 8.40
C ARG A 63 -16.02 12.83 6.89
N ASN A 64 -15.41 11.95 6.12
CA ASN A 64 -15.41 12.00 4.64
C ASN A 64 -16.67 11.35 4.04
N ARG A 65 -17.49 10.68 4.86
CA ARG A 65 -18.73 10.01 4.42
C ARG A 65 -19.79 10.99 3.89
N PHE A 66 -19.80 12.23 4.39
CA PHE A 66 -20.72 13.28 3.94
C PHE A 66 -20.14 14.20 2.84
N ARG A 67 -18.81 14.36 2.79
CA ARG A 67 -18.14 15.31 1.91
C ARG A 67 -17.52 14.68 0.66
N GLY A 68 -17.54 13.35 0.58
CA GLY A 68 -16.85 12.60 -0.48
C GLY A 68 -15.34 12.57 -0.23
N ASN A 69 -14.71 11.43 -0.53
CA ASN A 69 -13.26 11.37 -0.59
C ASN A 69 -12.79 12.30 -1.71
N LYS A 70 -12.03 13.34 -1.38
CA LYS A 70 -11.37 14.18 -2.38
C LYS A 70 -10.32 13.32 -3.07
N SER A 71 -10.65 12.83 -4.26
CA SER A 71 -9.73 12.28 -5.25
C SER A 71 -9.04 13.41 -6.00
#